data_AF-A0A483K4M1-F1
#
_entry.id   AF-A0A483K4M1-F1
#
_cell.length_a   1.000
_cell.length_b   1.000
_cell.length_c   1.000
_cell.angle_alpha   90.00
_cell.angle_beta   90.00
_cell.angle_gamma   90.00
#
_symmetry.space_group_name_H-M   'P 1'
#
loop_
_entity.id
_entity.type
_entity.pdbx_description
1 polymer ?
#
loop_
_entity_poly.entity_id
_entity_poly.type
_entity_poly.pdbx_seq_one_letter_code
_entity_poly.pdbx_strand_id
1 'polypeptide(L)'
;MAMYNQIRQCIAMGICFLATKYLVNKNFIIYFVVILIASQFHVTAYLMLIFYFVCHNKLRIEYKIIPIVLSSAIAAPLMIAHMALNNSRYEHYTEEATKGKNGLLTVMLYVVIALFFYIIGKRLRKENLEYRIYECMYLCGVALLLPVAMLGTDPAGPQRIIQYFLYYVMLMFPIVFKKINNKFIYVTF
;
A
#
# COMPACT_ATOMS: atom_id res chain seq x y z
N MET A 1 -18.27 7.98 15.92
CA MET A 1 -17.16 8.77 15.34
C MET A 1 -16.17 7.92 14.53
N ALA A 2 -15.70 6.76 15.02
CA ALA A 2 -14.76 5.92 14.27
C ALA A 2 -15.32 5.48 12.90
N MET A 3 -16.53 4.91 12.83
CA MET A 3 -17.12 4.44 11.57
C MET A 3 -17.15 5.49 10.44
N TYR A 4 -17.40 6.76 10.77
CA TYR A 4 -17.42 7.85 9.79
C TYR A 4 -16.03 8.10 9.16
N ASN A 5 -14.95 7.95 9.92
CA ASN A 5 -13.60 8.08 9.39
C ASN A 5 -13.27 6.96 8.39
N GLN A 6 -13.71 5.73 8.69
CA GLN A 6 -13.55 4.58 7.79
C GLN A 6 -14.29 4.80 6.47
N ILE A 7 -15.55 5.26 6.51
CA ILE A 7 -16.34 5.50 5.30
C ILE A 7 -15.66 6.55 4.41
N ARG A 8 -15.18 7.66 4.99
CA ARG A 8 -14.42 8.69 4.27
C ARG A 8 -13.16 8.14 3.62
N GLN A 9 -12.41 7.31 4.34
CA GLN A 9 -11.23 6.64 3.80
C GLN A 9 -11.59 5.71 2.65
N CYS A 10 -12.66 4.92 2.76
CA CYS A 10 -13.15 4.05 1.69
C CYS A 10 -13.51 4.82 0.42
N ILE A 11 -14.19 5.97 0.54
CA ILE A 11 -14.50 6.83 -0.61
C ILE A 11 -13.20 7.33 -1.26
N ALA A 12 -12.25 7.81 -0.47
CA ALA A 12 -10.95 8.25 -0.97
C ALA A 12 -10.20 7.12 -1.71
N MET A 13 -10.23 5.89 -1.17
CA MET A 13 -9.62 4.71 -1.81
C MET A 13 -10.28 4.37 -3.14
N GLY A 14 -11.61 4.44 -3.23
CA GLY A 14 -12.33 4.23 -4.49
C GLY A 14 -11.95 5.24 -5.57
N ILE A 15 -11.79 6.51 -5.19
CA ILE A 15 -11.33 7.57 -6.11
C ILE A 15 -9.87 7.34 -6.53
N CYS A 16 -8.98 6.96 -5.59
CA CYS A 16 -7.60 6.60 -5.90
C CYS A 16 -7.52 5.36 -6.82
N PHE A 17 -8.41 4.40 -6.65
CA PHE A 17 -8.52 3.24 -7.55
C PHE A 17 -8.83 3.69 -8.97
N LEU A 18 -9.81 4.57 -9.17
CA LEU A 18 -10.12 5.17 -10.48
C LEU A 18 -8.92 5.93 -11.06
N ALA A 19 -8.12 6.58 -10.21
CA ALA A 19 -6.90 7.28 -10.62
C ALA A 19 -5.84 6.34 -11.24
N THR A 20 -5.90 5.03 -10.97
CA THR A 20 -4.93 4.03 -11.46
C THR A 20 -4.80 4.04 -12.99
N LYS A 21 -5.88 4.29 -13.73
CA LYS A 21 -5.82 4.42 -15.19
C LYS A 21 -4.87 5.55 -15.62
N TYR A 22 -4.92 6.69 -14.94
CA TYR A 22 -4.06 7.84 -15.23
C TYR A 22 -2.63 7.63 -14.75
N LEU A 23 -2.44 6.89 -13.65
CA LEU A 23 -1.13 6.43 -13.18
C LEU A 23 -0.43 5.56 -14.23
N VAL A 24 -1.14 4.58 -14.80
CA VAL A 24 -0.61 3.67 -15.84
C VAL A 24 -0.26 4.44 -17.11
N ASN A 25 -1.15 5.33 -17.55
CA ASN A 25 -0.98 6.12 -18.77
C ASN A 25 -0.03 7.32 -18.62
N LYS A 26 0.60 7.50 -17.44
CA LYS A 26 1.50 8.63 -17.13
C LYS A 26 0.84 10.01 -17.34
N ASN A 27 -0.47 10.10 -17.14
CA ASN A 27 -1.18 11.36 -17.22
C ASN A 27 -1.16 12.04 -15.84
N PHE A 28 -0.05 12.73 -15.54
CA PHE A 28 0.18 13.35 -14.24
C PHE A 28 -0.90 14.37 -13.88
N ILE A 29 -1.30 15.22 -14.82
CA ILE A 29 -2.24 16.32 -14.54
C ILE A 29 -3.60 15.75 -14.08
N ILE A 30 -4.15 14.79 -14.83
CA ILE A 30 -5.43 14.18 -14.45
C ILE A 30 -5.27 13.36 -13.17
N TYR A 31 -4.17 12.59 -13.05
CA TYR A 31 -3.89 11.84 -11.82
C TYR A 31 -3.86 12.77 -10.60
N PHE A 32 -3.12 13.88 -10.68
CA PHE A 32 -2.97 14.86 -9.62
C PHE A 32 -4.32 15.44 -9.20
N VAL A 33 -5.14 15.89 -10.15
CA VAL A 33 -6.48 16.44 -9.88
C VAL A 33 -7.37 15.39 -9.20
N VAL A 34 -7.38 14.15 -9.68
CA VAL A 34 -8.19 13.07 -9.08
C VAL A 34 -7.73 12.77 -7.64
N ILE A 35 -6.43 12.78 -7.37
CA ILE A 35 -5.91 12.59 -6.00
C ILE A 35 -6.24 13.79 -5.10
N LEU A 36 -6.24 15.02 -5.61
CA LEU A 36 -6.70 16.20 -4.85
C LEU A 36 -8.19 16.11 -4.48
N ILE A 37 -9.02 15.53 -5.36
CA ILE A 37 -10.42 15.26 -5.05
C ILE A 37 -10.52 14.17 -3.97
N ALA A 38 -9.75 13.08 -4.10
CA ALA A 38 -9.71 12.02 -3.09
C ALA A 38 -9.26 12.54 -1.71
N SER A 39 -8.32 13.49 -1.67
CA SER A 39 -7.82 14.05 -0.42
C SER A 39 -8.82 14.91 0.34
N GLN A 40 -9.86 15.44 -0.35
CA GLN A 40 -10.97 16.12 0.32
C GLN A 40 -11.79 15.16 1.19
N PHE A 41 -11.85 13.88 0.80
CA PHE A 41 -12.51 12.86 1.61
C PHE A 41 -11.60 12.40 2.74
N HIS A 42 -10.32 12.12 2.45
CA HIS A 42 -9.37 11.67 3.46
C HIS A 42 -7.92 12.07 3.14
N VAL A 43 -7.27 12.74 4.10
CA VAL A 43 -5.93 13.35 3.93
C VAL A 43 -4.84 12.35 3.50
N THR A 44 -4.94 11.09 3.91
CA THR A 44 -3.94 10.06 3.54
C THR A 44 -3.88 9.78 2.04
N ALA A 45 -4.88 10.20 1.25
CA ALA A 45 -4.83 10.10 -0.20
C ALA A 45 -3.66 10.90 -0.82
N TYR A 46 -3.17 11.95 -0.16
CA TYR A 46 -1.99 12.71 -0.62
C TYR A 46 -0.75 11.84 -0.80
N LEU A 47 -0.64 10.74 -0.04
CA LEU A 47 0.45 9.78 -0.18
C LEU A 47 0.58 9.28 -1.64
N MET A 48 -0.54 9.13 -2.33
CA MET A 48 -0.58 8.62 -3.70
C MET A 48 0.13 9.55 -4.70
N LEU A 49 0.30 10.84 -4.38
CA LEU A 49 1.08 11.77 -5.21
C LEU A 49 2.57 11.41 -5.22
N ILE A 50 3.14 11.05 -4.07
CA ILE A 50 4.55 10.63 -3.97
C ILE A 50 4.75 9.35 -4.79
N PHE A 51 3.81 8.42 -4.68
CA PHE A 51 3.90 7.12 -5.35
C PHE A 51 3.80 7.19 -6.89
N TYR A 52 3.23 8.27 -7.44
CA TYR A 52 3.33 8.55 -8.87
C TYR A 52 4.80 8.55 -9.33
N PHE A 53 5.64 9.34 -8.66
CA PHE A 53 7.06 9.45 -9.00
C PHE A 53 7.84 8.17 -8.66
N VAL A 54 7.46 7.48 -7.58
CA VAL A 54 8.07 6.20 -7.21
C VAL A 54 7.85 5.16 -8.31
N CYS A 55 6.64 5.06 -8.88
CA CYS A 55 6.35 4.02 -9.87
C CYS A 55 6.97 4.31 -11.26
N HIS A 56 7.14 5.59 -11.64
CA HIS A 56 7.63 5.96 -12.97
C HIS A 56 9.14 6.12 -13.12
N ASN A 57 9.89 6.20 -12.02
CA ASN A 57 11.35 6.23 -12.12
C ASN A 57 11.93 4.86 -12.56
N LYS A 58 13.13 4.89 -13.14
CA LYS A 58 13.81 3.73 -13.74
C LYS A 58 14.57 2.86 -12.73
N LEU A 59 14.56 3.20 -11.44
CA LEU A 59 15.25 2.42 -10.41
C LEU A 59 14.64 1.02 -10.31
N ARG A 60 15.45 0.04 -9.94
CA ARG A 60 14.93 -1.29 -9.62
C ARG A 60 14.08 -1.22 -8.35
N ILE A 61 13.10 -2.11 -8.25
CA ILE A 61 12.12 -2.08 -7.15
C ILE A 61 12.79 -2.20 -5.77
N GLU A 62 13.89 -2.94 -5.68
CA GLU A 62 14.68 -3.13 -4.46
C GLU A 62 15.25 -1.79 -3.96
N TYR A 63 15.74 -0.94 -4.87
CA TYR A 63 16.24 0.39 -4.53
C TYR A 63 15.13 1.39 -4.18
N LYS A 64 13.87 1.10 -4.53
CA LYS A 64 12.71 1.90 -4.11
C LYS A 64 12.24 1.50 -2.71
N ILE A 65 12.31 0.21 -2.38
CA ILE A 65 11.85 -0.34 -1.10
C ILE A 65 12.70 0.18 0.06
N ILE A 66 14.04 0.16 -0.07
CA ILE A 66 14.96 0.55 1.00
C ILE A 66 14.64 1.93 1.61
N PRO A 67 14.57 3.04 0.82
CA PRO A 67 14.28 4.35 1.38
C PRO A 67 12.86 4.46 1.94
N ILE A 68 11.89 3.71 1.43
CA ILE A 68 10.52 3.69 1.96
C ILE A 68 10.48 3.01 3.34
N VAL A 69 11.18 1.90 3.52
CA VAL A 69 11.29 1.23 4.83
C VAL A 69 12.01 2.15 5.82
N LEU A 70 13.13 2.75 5.43
CA LEU A 70 13.88 3.65 6.32
C LEU A 70 13.08 4.90 6.71
N SER A 71 12.45 5.56 5.74
CA SER A 71 11.63 6.76 6.01
C SER A 71 10.42 6.43 6.89
N SER A 72 9.76 5.30 6.67
CA SER A 72 8.62 4.88 7.50
C SER A 72 9.03 4.42 8.89
N ALA A 73 10.20 3.79 9.05
CA ALA A 73 10.75 3.44 10.36
C ALA A 73 11.06 4.67 11.21
N ILE A 74 11.46 5.80 10.59
CA ILE A 74 11.69 7.07 11.30
C ILE A 74 10.36 7.82 11.51
N ALA A 75 9.52 7.93 10.48
CA ALA A 75 8.32 8.76 10.52
C ALA A 75 7.20 8.17 11.37
N ALA A 76 7.01 6.84 11.36
CA ALA A 76 5.90 6.20 12.04
C ALA A 76 5.93 6.38 13.57
N PRO A 77 7.05 6.13 14.28
CA PRO A 77 7.12 6.37 15.73
C PRO A 77 6.86 7.84 16.09
N LEU A 78 7.44 8.77 15.32
CA LEU A 78 7.29 10.21 15.55
C LEU A 78 5.83 10.65 15.38
N MET A 79 5.16 10.17 14.32
CA MET A 79 3.74 10.47 14.09
C MET A 79 2.84 9.89 15.18
N ILE A 80 3.08 8.64 15.59
CA ILE A 80 2.29 7.97 16.63
C ILE A 80 2.47 8.70 17.97
N ALA A 81 3.71 9.03 18.35
CA ALA A 81 4.00 9.78 19.56
C ALA A 81 3.32 11.16 19.54
N HIS A 82 3.39 11.89 18.42
CA HIS A 82 2.72 13.19 18.28
C HIS A 82 1.19 13.08 18.37
N MET A 83 0.59 12.03 17.81
CA MET A 83 -0.85 11.78 17.93
C MET A 83 -1.26 11.41 19.37
N ALA A 84 -0.42 10.67 20.10
CA ALA A 84 -0.66 10.27 21.47
C ALA A 84 -0.70 11.47 22.43
N LEU A 85 0.15 12.49 22.23
CA LEU A 85 0.19 13.70 23.07
C LEU A 85 -1.16 14.43 23.19
N ASN A 86 -2.01 14.31 22.17
CA ASN A 86 -3.27 15.05 22.08
C ASN A 86 -4.50 14.14 22.11
N ASN A 87 -4.35 12.82 22.30
CA ASN A 87 -5.45 11.89 22.17
C ASN A 87 -5.23 10.58 22.96
N SER A 88 -6.01 10.39 24.02
CA SER A 88 -5.97 9.21 24.89
C SER A 88 -6.24 7.88 24.17
N ARG A 89 -6.92 7.90 23.01
CA ARG A 89 -7.04 6.70 22.17
C ARG A 89 -5.68 6.24 21.64
N TYR A 90 -4.79 7.17 21.35
CA TYR A 90 -3.47 6.88 20.79
C TYR A 90 -2.44 6.55 21.86
N GLU A 91 -2.69 6.91 23.13
CA GLU A 91 -1.91 6.42 24.28
C GLU A 91 -1.97 4.89 24.39
N HIS A 92 -3.14 4.29 24.15
CA HIS A 92 -3.29 2.83 24.13
C HIS A 92 -2.40 2.16 23.05
N TYR A 93 -2.13 2.83 21.92
CA TYR A 93 -1.19 2.30 20.92
C TYR A 93 0.26 2.35 21.39
N THR A 94 0.63 3.34 22.23
CA THR A 94 1.97 3.39 22.82
C THR A 94 2.17 2.34 23.91
N GLU A 95 1.11 1.99 24.65
CA GLU A 95 1.14 0.90 25.66
C GLU A 95 1.08 -0.50 25.03
N GLU A 96 0.30 -0.69 23.96
CA GLU A 96 0.24 -1.95 23.22
C GLU A 96 1.48 -2.23 22.39
N ALA A 97 2.20 -1.19 21.94
CA ALA A 97 3.53 -1.33 21.33
C ALA A 97 4.47 -2.13 22.25
N THR A 98 4.27 -2.06 23.58
CA THR A 98 5.04 -2.81 24.58
C THR A 98 4.56 -4.26 24.77
N LYS A 99 3.32 -4.59 24.37
CA LYS A 99 2.67 -5.92 24.57
C LYS A 99 2.64 -6.81 23.31
N GLY A 100 3.04 -6.29 22.15
CA GLY A 100 3.59 -7.08 21.04
C GLY A 100 2.63 -8.01 20.27
N LYS A 101 1.31 -7.83 20.38
CA LYS A 101 0.35 -8.63 19.60
C LYS A 101 -0.80 -7.75 19.16
N ASN A 102 -0.89 -7.53 17.85
CA ASN A 102 -2.12 -7.46 17.02
C ASN A 102 -1.75 -6.87 15.65
N GLY A 103 -1.63 -7.70 14.61
CA GLY A 103 -1.42 -7.25 13.21
C GLY A 103 -0.25 -7.87 12.44
N LEU A 104 0.73 -8.49 13.14
CA LEU A 104 1.89 -9.14 12.51
C LEU A 104 1.49 -10.27 11.55
N LEU A 105 0.44 -11.04 11.86
CA LEU A 105 -0.07 -12.11 10.99
C LEU A 105 -0.58 -11.54 9.65
N THR A 106 -1.31 -10.44 9.70
CA THR A 106 -1.86 -9.76 8.50
C THR A 106 -0.72 -9.18 7.65
N VAL A 107 0.29 -8.59 8.28
CA VAL A 107 1.47 -8.08 7.58
C VAL A 107 2.28 -9.23 6.98
N MET A 108 2.45 -10.34 7.69
CA MET A 108 3.09 -11.55 7.16
C MET A 108 2.37 -12.04 5.91
N LEU A 109 1.04 -12.10 5.91
CA LEU A 109 0.26 -12.46 4.73
C LEU A 109 0.55 -11.52 3.54
N TYR A 110 0.57 -10.21 3.77
CA TYR A 110 0.90 -9.24 2.72
C TYR A 110 2.34 -9.40 2.20
N VAL A 111 3.30 -9.70 3.08
CA VAL A 111 4.68 -10.00 2.68
C VAL A 111 4.75 -11.27 1.84
N VAL A 112 4.05 -12.35 2.22
CA VAL A 112 4.00 -13.59 1.44
C VAL A 112 3.44 -13.35 0.04
N ILE A 113 2.34 -12.60 -0.07
CA ILE A 113 1.74 -12.24 -1.36
C ILE A 113 2.70 -11.36 -2.17
N ALA A 114 3.40 -10.41 -1.53
CA ALA A 114 4.39 -9.57 -2.19
C ALA A 114 5.57 -10.39 -2.74
N LEU A 115 6.07 -11.36 -1.98
CA LEU A 115 7.11 -12.28 -2.41
C LEU A 115 6.64 -13.16 -3.58
N PHE A 116 5.41 -13.68 -3.52
CA PHE A 116 4.80 -14.44 -4.62
C PHE A 116 4.84 -13.65 -5.93
N PHE A 117 4.31 -12.41 -5.93
CA PHE A 117 4.30 -11.57 -7.12
C PHE A 117 5.69 -11.13 -7.55
N TYR A 118 6.59 -10.85 -6.61
CA TYR A 118 7.97 -10.47 -6.91
C TYR A 118 8.73 -11.58 -7.66
N ILE A 119 8.57 -12.84 -7.22
CA ILE A 119 9.26 -14.00 -7.78
C ILE A 119 8.67 -14.37 -9.14
N ILE A 120 7.35 -14.61 -9.19
CA ILE A 120 6.65 -15.06 -10.41
C ILE A 120 6.61 -13.95 -11.46
N GLY A 121 6.48 -12.70 -11.02
CA GLY A 121 6.39 -11.52 -11.86
C GLY A 121 7.69 -11.07 -12.52
N LYS A 122 8.83 -11.72 -12.28
CA LYS A 122 10.15 -11.28 -12.76
C LYS A 122 10.20 -11.03 -14.27
N ARG A 123 9.53 -11.88 -15.07
CA ARG A 123 9.41 -11.70 -16.52
C ARG A 123 8.38 -10.62 -16.89
N LEU A 124 7.23 -10.63 -16.24
CA LEU A 124 6.14 -9.67 -16.46
C LEU A 124 6.56 -8.23 -16.18
N ARG A 125 7.40 -8.00 -15.16
CA ARG A 125 7.97 -6.69 -14.82
C ARG A 125 8.72 -6.03 -15.98
N LYS A 126 9.28 -6.83 -16.89
CA LYS A 126 10.02 -6.33 -18.06
C LYS A 126 9.12 -6.14 -19.28
N GLU A 127 8.12 -7.00 -19.44
CA GLU A 127 7.29 -7.09 -20.65
C GLU A 127 5.99 -6.28 -20.57
N ASN A 128 5.44 -6.06 -19.38
CA ASN A 128 4.14 -5.42 -19.17
C ASN A 128 4.27 -4.20 -18.24
N LEU A 129 3.96 -3.01 -18.80
CA LEU A 129 4.03 -1.74 -18.08
C LEU A 129 3.02 -1.67 -16.93
N GLU A 130 1.79 -2.14 -17.14
CA GLU A 130 0.72 -2.12 -16.15
C GLU A 130 1.12 -2.97 -14.94
N TYR A 131 1.56 -4.21 -15.20
CA TYR A 131 2.05 -5.11 -14.17
C TYR A 131 3.19 -4.48 -13.37
N ARG A 132 4.17 -3.86 -14.05
CA ARG A 132 5.29 -3.20 -13.39
C ARG A 132 4.84 -2.08 -12.46
N ILE A 133 3.82 -1.31 -12.84
CA ILE A 133 3.26 -0.25 -12.01
C ILE A 133 2.49 -0.84 -10.84
N TYR A 134 1.61 -1.82 -11.06
CA TYR A 134 0.83 -2.47 -10.00
C TYR A 134 1.72 -3.15 -8.97
N GLU A 135 2.73 -3.88 -9.43
CA GLU A 135 3.72 -4.53 -8.58
C GLU A 135 4.50 -3.50 -7.78
N CYS A 136 4.94 -2.40 -8.41
CA CYS A 136 5.64 -1.33 -7.70
C CYS A 136 4.75 -0.72 -6.60
N MET A 137 3.49 -0.44 -6.90
CA MET A 137 2.54 0.11 -5.93
C MET A 137 2.34 -0.84 -4.76
N TYR A 138 2.09 -2.12 -5.04
CA TYR A 138 1.86 -3.11 -4.01
C TYR A 138 3.08 -3.35 -3.12
N LEU A 139 4.26 -3.61 -3.71
CA LEU A 139 5.49 -3.89 -2.96
C LEU A 139 5.92 -2.68 -2.13
N CYS A 140 5.87 -1.47 -2.69
CA CYS A 140 6.20 -0.26 -1.95
C CYS A 140 5.16 0.06 -0.86
N GLY A 141 3.88 -0.29 -1.06
CA GLY A 141 2.85 -0.21 -0.03
C GLY A 141 3.11 -1.17 1.14
N VAL A 142 3.49 -2.42 0.86
CA VAL A 142 3.86 -3.40 1.90
C VAL A 142 5.13 -2.94 2.63
N ALA A 143 6.12 -2.41 1.90
CA ALA A 143 7.32 -1.84 2.50
C ALA A 143 7.04 -0.68 3.46
N LEU A 144 6.09 0.19 3.11
CA LEU A 144 5.63 1.28 3.96
C LEU A 144 4.96 0.78 5.25
N LEU A 145 4.24 -0.33 5.18
CA LEU A 145 3.52 -0.92 6.32
C LEU A 145 4.46 -1.61 7.32
N LEU A 146 5.57 -2.19 6.86
CA LEU A 146 6.43 -3.05 7.69
C LEU A 146 6.83 -2.37 9.02
N PRO A 147 7.46 -1.18 9.02
CA PRO A 147 7.84 -0.54 10.29
C PRO A 147 6.64 -0.09 11.12
N VAL A 148 5.55 0.34 10.48
CA VAL A 148 4.31 0.73 11.17
C VAL A 148 3.73 -0.43 11.97
N ALA A 149 3.76 -1.64 11.40
CA ALA A 149 3.27 -2.84 12.06
C ALA A 149 4.22 -3.38 13.14
N MET A 150 5.53 -3.19 12.98
CA MET A 150 6.53 -3.55 13.99
C MET A 150 6.38 -2.74 15.28
N LEU A 151 5.76 -1.57 15.22
CA LEU A 151 5.41 -0.77 16.40
C LEU A 151 4.18 -1.29 17.16
N GLY A 152 3.64 -2.46 16.80
CA GLY A 152 2.50 -3.06 17.49
C GLY A 152 1.18 -2.29 17.31
N THR A 153 1.10 -1.41 16.31
CA THR A 153 -0.11 -0.61 16.05
C THR A 153 -1.25 -1.50 15.57
N ASP A 154 -2.50 -1.17 15.95
CA ASP A 154 -3.68 -1.91 15.51
C ASP A 154 -3.86 -1.81 13.97
N PRO A 155 -4.20 -2.92 13.26
CA PRO A 155 -4.72 -2.91 11.88
C PRO A 155 -5.81 -1.86 11.63
N ALA A 156 -6.63 -1.55 12.62
CA ALA A 156 -7.66 -0.53 12.63
C ALA A 156 -7.12 0.89 12.91
N GLY A 157 -5.82 1.09 12.98
CA GLY A 157 -5.17 2.39 13.21
C GLY A 157 -4.24 2.77 12.04
N PRO A 158 -2.96 3.13 12.33
CA PRO A 158 -1.96 3.53 11.33
C PRO A 158 -1.75 2.55 10.18
N GLN A 159 -1.94 1.25 10.43
CA GLN A 159 -1.77 0.21 9.40
C GLN A 159 -2.73 0.35 8.22
N ARG A 160 -3.86 1.06 8.36
CA ARG A 160 -4.87 1.24 7.30
C ARG A 160 -4.34 1.91 6.04
N ILE A 161 -3.20 2.59 6.11
CA ILE A 161 -2.57 3.20 4.94
C ILE A 161 -2.28 2.16 3.83
N ILE A 162 -2.09 0.88 4.20
CA ILE A 162 -1.88 -0.20 3.24
C ILE A 162 -3.06 -0.39 2.28
N GLN A 163 -4.29 -0.03 2.69
CA GLN A 163 -5.49 -0.31 1.92
C GLN A 163 -5.50 0.40 0.54
N TYR A 164 -4.80 1.54 0.42
CA TYR A 164 -4.55 2.23 -0.86
C TYR A 164 -3.67 1.43 -1.84
N PHE A 165 -3.02 0.37 -1.37
CA PHE A 165 -2.11 -0.47 -2.16
C PHE A 165 -2.63 -1.89 -2.34
N LEU A 166 -3.58 -2.35 -1.52
CA LEU A 166 -4.05 -3.74 -1.55
C LEU A 166 -4.82 -4.08 -2.83
N TYR A 167 -5.58 -3.15 -3.40
CA TYR A 167 -6.37 -3.43 -4.60
C TYR A 167 -5.50 -3.72 -5.84
N TYR A 168 -4.20 -3.41 -5.83
CA TYR A 168 -3.29 -3.81 -6.91
C TYR A 168 -3.08 -5.33 -6.99
N VAL A 169 -3.25 -6.04 -5.88
CA VAL A 169 -3.25 -7.51 -5.86
C VAL A 169 -4.33 -8.08 -6.76
N MET A 170 -5.54 -7.52 -6.68
CA MET A 170 -6.68 -7.91 -7.53
C MET A 170 -6.38 -7.69 -9.02
N LEU A 171 -5.68 -6.62 -9.37
CA LEU A 171 -5.29 -6.33 -10.76
C LEU A 171 -4.16 -7.23 -11.27
N MET A 172 -3.26 -7.67 -10.39
CA MET A 172 -2.09 -8.46 -10.76
C MET A 172 -2.38 -9.95 -10.92
N PHE A 173 -3.30 -10.53 -10.14
CA PHE A 173 -3.69 -11.93 -10.25
C PHE A 173 -4.05 -12.39 -11.67
N PRO A 174 -4.98 -11.74 -12.40
CA PRO A 174 -5.35 -12.17 -13.75
C PRO A 174 -4.17 -12.08 -14.74
N ILE A 175 -3.28 -11.09 -14.59
CA ILE A 175 -2.10 -10.94 -15.44
C ILE A 175 -1.11 -12.10 -15.23
N VAL A 176 -0.89 -12.48 -13.98
CA VAL A 176 0.01 -13.58 -13.62
C VAL A 176 -0.56 -14.92 -14.05
N PHE A 177 -1.84 -15.20 -13.75
CA PHE A 177 -2.46 -16.47 -14.08
C PHE A 177 -2.60 -16.70 -15.59
N LYS A 178 -2.82 -15.66 -16.39
CA LYS A 178 -2.81 -15.78 -17.85
C LYS A 178 -1.45 -16.26 -18.40
N LYS A 179 -0.34 -15.99 -17.69
CA LYS A 179 1.01 -16.41 -18.11
C LYS A 179 1.45 -17.75 -17.51
N ILE A 180 0.90 -18.16 -16.38
CA ILE A 180 1.09 -19.52 -15.86
C ILE A 180 0.17 -20.43 -16.68
N ASN A 181 0.60 -20.77 -17.89
CA ASN A 181 -0.10 -21.70 -18.79
C ASN A 181 0.00 -23.12 -18.22
N ASN A 182 -0.77 -23.40 -17.16
CA ASN A 182 -0.86 -24.72 -16.56
C ASN A 182 -2.33 -25.12 -16.50
N LYS A 183 -2.66 -26.20 -17.22
CA LYS A 183 -3.99 -26.80 -17.31
C LYS A 183 -4.61 -27.06 -15.92
N PHE A 184 -3.77 -27.30 -14.91
CA PHE A 184 -4.18 -27.54 -13.53
C PHE A 184 -4.77 -26.30 -12.83
N ILE A 185 -4.25 -25.10 -13.10
CA ILE A 185 -4.77 -23.85 -12.48
C ILE A 185 -6.13 -23.49 -13.07
N TYR A 186 -6.32 -23.72 -14.37
CA TYR A 186 -7.58 -23.46 -15.08
C TYR A 186 -8.74 -24.39 -14.67
N VAL A 187 -8.44 -25.52 -14.04
CA VAL A 187 -9.43 -26.50 -13.58
C VAL A 187 -9.76 -26.30 -12.09
N THR A 188 -8.88 -25.64 -11.35
CA THR A 188 -9.03 -25.44 -9.89
C THR A 188 -9.61 -24.06 -9.53
N PHE A 189 -9.66 -23.13 -10.49
CA PHE A 189 -10.27 -21.80 -10.38
C PHE A 189 -11.25 -21.58 -11.55
#